data_AF-B1VDU5-F1
#
_entry.id   AF-B1VDU5-F1
#
_cell.length_a   1.000
_cell.length_b   1.000
_cell.length_c   1.000
_cell.angle_alpha   90.00
_cell.angle_beta   90.00
_cell.angle_gamma   90.00
#
_symmetry.space_group_name_H-M   'P 1'
#
loop_
_entity.id
_entity.type
_entity.pdbx_description
1 polymer ?
#
loop_
_entity_poly.entity_id
_entity_poly.type
_entity_poly.pdbx_seq_one_letter_code
_entity_poly.pdbx_strand_id
1 'polypeptide(L)'
;MAEHRRPVGDALLSDWPPDVREAATEFIENLRMMATGSYLRAEERGHWDPPYPESAVNEAQAELVTIGESILGGADPQETSLAGARRIIAISDANGGLLLDSEELDELLVFLSRLTETVGGEPAVVCDAVRELVEE
;
A
#
# COMPACT_ATOMS: atom_id res chain seq x y z
N MET A 1 10.39 -19.57 27.21
CA MET A 1 9.67 -18.37 26.72
C MET A 1 9.56 -18.55 25.22
N ALA A 2 8.39 -18.94 24.73
CA ALA A 2 8.17 -19.21 23.31
C ALA A 2 7.50 -17.96 22.73
N GLU A 3 8.25 -17.24 21.89
CA GLU A 3 7.73 -16.11 21.13
C GLU A 3 6.66 -16.61 20.16
N HIS A 4 5.41 -16.23 20.42
CA HIS A 4 4.28 -16.51 19.56
C HIS A 4 4.43 -15.65 18.30
N ARG A 5 5.01 -16.23 17.25
CA ARG A 5 4.99 -15.68 15.89
C ARG A 5 3.52 -15.60 15.45
N ARG A 6 2.92 -14.42 15.54
CA ARG A 6 1.55 -14.14 15.07
C ARG A 6 1.49 -14.33 13.54
N PRO A 7 0.36 -14.80 12.97
CA PRO A 7 0.20 -14.90 11.53
C PRO A 7 0.15 -13.50 10.92
N VAL A 8 1.08 -13.21 9.99
CA VAL A 8 1.55 -11.85 9.61
C VAL A 8 0.71 -11.16 8.52
N GLY A 9 -0.49 -11.63 8.19
CA GLY A 9 -1.26 -11.05 7.06
C GLY A 9 -2.64 -10.57 7.44
N ASP A 10 -3.49 -11.51 7.83
CA ASP A 10 -4.94 -11.29 7.92
C ASP A 10 -5.39 -10.71 9.28
N ALA A 11 -4.66 -11.07 10.35
CA ALA A 11 -4.98 -10.64 11.71
C ALA A 11 -4.57 -9.19 12.00
N LEU A 12 -3.61 -8.63 11.27
CA LEU A 12 -3.02 -7.31 11.56
C LEU A 12 -3.93 -6.15 11.14
N LEU A 13 -4.69 -6.31 10.05
CA LEU A 13 -5.63 -5.28 9.57
C LEU A 13 -6.98 -5.33 10.31
N SER A 14 -7.29 -6.45 10.99
CA SER A 14 -8.56 -6.62 11.69
C SER A 14 -8.77 -5.61 12.82
N ASP A 15 -7.67 -5.14 13.44
CA ASP A 15 -7.68 -4.11 14.49
C ASP A 15 -7.69 -2.68 13.94
N TRP A 16 -7.55 -2.48 12.62
CA TRP A 16 -7.58 -1.16 12.02
C TRP A 16 -9.02 -0.62 11.91
N PRO A 17 -9.20 0.72 11.89
CA PRO A 17 -10.47 1.33 11.56
C PRO A 17 -11.01 0.77 10.23
N PRO A 18 -12.34 0.57 10.10
CA PRO A 18 -12.92 -0.08 8.94
C PRO A 18 -12.59 0.63 7.64
N ASP A 19 -12.68 1.97 7.59
CA ASP A 19 -12.42 2.74 6.38
C ASP A 19 -10.94 2.67 5.96
N VAL A 20 -10.01 2.65 6.93
CA VAL A 20 -8.56 2.51 6.68
C VAL A 20 -8.25 1.12 6.16
N ARG A 21 -8.82 0.08 6.78
CA ARG A 21 -8.67 -1.31 6.32
C ARG A 21 -9.20 -1.46 4.90
N GLU A 22 -10.38 -0.95 4.62
CA GLU A 22 -11.01 -1.05 3.30
C GLU A 22 -10.10 -0.44 2.21
N ALA A 23 -9.61 0.78 2.42
CA ALA A 23 -8.69 1.41 1.46
C ALA A 23 -7.38 0.63 1.27
N ALA A 24 -6.79 0.12 2.36
CA ALA A 24 -5.57 -0.68 2.28
C ALA A 24 -5.81 -2.01 1.55
N THR A 25 -6.96 -2.65 1.78
CA THR A 25 -7.36 -3.89 1.12
C THR A 25 -7.61 -3.66 -0.36
N GLU A 26 -8.37 -2.63 -0.73
CA GLU A 26 -8.66 -2.30 -2.13
C GLU A 26 -7.37 -2.10 -2.93
N PHE A 27 -6.44 -1.28 -2.41
CA PHE A 27 -5.16 -1.02 -3.06
C PHE A 27 -4.33 -2.29 -3.27
N ILE A 28 -4.18 -3.13 -2.23
CA ILE A 28 -3.39 -4.37 -2.35
C ILE A 28 -4.08 -5.41 -3.22
N GLU A 29 -5.41 -5.49 -3.19
CA GLU A 29 -6.16 -6.39 -4.07
C GLU A 29 -5.99 -5.98 -5.52
N ASN A 30 -6.06 -4.69 -5.84
CA ASN A 30 -5.84 -4.18 -7.19
C ASN A 30 -4.44 -4.55 -7.71
N LEU A 31 -3.39 -4.25 -6.94
CA LEU A 31 -2.01 -4.66 -7.25
C LEU A 31 -1.88 -6.17 -7.47
N ARG A 32 -2.55 -6.97 -6.63
CA ARG A 32 -2.49 -8.44 -6.75
C ARG A 32 -3.25 -8.94 -7.98
N MET A 33 -4.37 -8.32 -8.34
CA MET A 33 -5.08 -8.64 -9.58
C MET A 33 -4.20 -8.39 -10.79
N MET A 34 -3.47 -7.27 -10.79
CA MET A 34 -2.52 -6.92 -11.84
C MET A 34 -1.30 -7.84 -11.86
N ALA A 35 -0.74 -8.26 -10.71
CA ALA A 35 0.38 -9.20 -10.66
C ALA A 35 0.01 -10.64 -11.05
N THR A 36 -1.24 -11.04 -10.87
CA THR A 36 -1.70 -12.43 -11.12
C THR A 36 -2.51 -12.59 -12.40
N GLY A 37 -2.97 -11.50 -12.99
CA GLY A 37 -3.88 -11.52 -14.12
C GLY A 37 -5.22 -12.19 -13.76
N SER A 38 -5.67 -12.05 -12.51
CA SER A 38 -6.88 -12.72 -12.01
C SER A 38 -8.15 -12.26 -12.74
N TYR A 39 -8.13 -11.03 -13.26
CA TYR A 39 -9.16 -10.43 -14.11
C TYR A 39 -9.21 -11.04 -15.53
N LEU A 40 -8.15 -11.72 -15.97
CA LEU A 40 -8.07 -12.38 -17.27
C LEU A 40 -8.72 -13.75 -17.25
N ARG A 41 -9.29 -14.17 -18.39
CA ARG A 41 -9.67 -15.57 -18.60
C ARG A 41 -8.43 -16.47 -18.61
N ALA A 42 -8.62 -17.75 -18.30
CA ALA A 42 -7.53 -18.72 -18.22
C ALA A 42 -6.71 -18.82 -19.52
N GLU A 43 -7.36 -18.70 -20.69
CA GLU A 43 -6.70 -18.72 -22.00
C GLU A 43 -5.84 -17.48 -22.23
N GLU A 44 -6.32 -16.30 -21.80
CA GLU A 44 -5.61 -15.03 -21.93
C GLU A 44 -4.40 -14.98 -20.97
N ARG A 45 -4.57 -15.51 -19.75
CA ARG A 45 -3.52 -15.57 -18.72
C ARG A 45 -2.32 -16.43 -19.14
N GLY A 46 -2.52 -17.47 -19.95
CA GLY A 46 -1.44 -18.34 -20.43
C GLY A 46 -0.47 -17.68 -21.42
N HIS A 47 -0.85 -16.53 -21.98
CA HIS A 47 -0.06 -15.76 -22.94
C HIS A 47 0.29 -14.35 -22.44
N TRP A 48 0.02 -14.09 -21.17
CA TRP A 48 0.20 -12.79 -20.55
C TRP A 48 1.44 -12.79 -19.66
N ASP A 49 2.20 -11.72 -19.73
CA ASP A 49 3.33 -11.44 -18.84
C ASP A 49 2.89 -10.39 -17.80
N PRO A 50 3.08 -10.67 -16.50
CA PRO A 50 2.72 -9.72 -15.45
C PRO A 50 3.56 -8.44 -15.50
N PRO A 51 2.99 -7.27 -15.15
CA PRO A 51 3.74 -6.01 -15.10
C PRO A 51 4.83 -6.06 -14.02
N TYR A 52 4.58 -6.79 -12.93
CA TYR A 52 5.49 -7.00 -11.82
C TYR A 52 5.16 -8.33 -11.12
N PRO A 53 6.13 -8.96 -10.44
CA PRO A 53 5.90 -10.20 -9.72
C PRO A 53 5.04 -10.00 -8.47
N GLU A 54 4.34 -11.06 -8.02
CA GLU A 54 3.58 -11.04 -6.75
C GLU A 54 4.44 -10.70 -5.53
N SER A 55 5.76 -10.94 -5.59
CA SER A 55 6.68 -10.54 -4.52
C SER A 55 6.70 -9.02 -4.31
N ALA A 56 6.62 -8.22 -5.38
CA ALA A 56 6.58 -6.77 -5.29
C ALA A 56 5.31 -6.30 -4.56
N VAL A 57 4.17 -6.97 -4.80
CA VAL A 57 2.92 -6.71 -4.09
C VAL A 57 3.04 -7.05 -2.60
N ASN A 58 3.69 -8.17 -2.27
CA ASN A 58 3.93 -8.54 -0.86
C ASN A 58 4.82 -7.53 -0.13
N GLU A 59 5.82 -6.97 -0.82
CA GLU A 59 6.69 -5.91 -0.28
C GLU A 59 5.90 -4.60 -0.05
N ALA A 60 5.09 -4.18 -1.02
CA ALA A 60 4.23 -3.01 -0.89
C ALA A 60 3.21 -3.18 0.26
N GLN A 61 2.62 -4.38 0.39
CA GLN A 61 1.72 -4.71 1.50
C GLN A 61 2.42 -4.61 2.85
N ALA A 62 3.65 -5.11 2.98
CA ALA A 62 4.41 -5.01 4.22
C ALA A 62 4.71 -3.54 4.58
N GLU A 63 4.97 -2.69 3.59
CA GLU A 63 5.21 -1.27 3.82
C GLU A 63 3.94 -0.54 4.25
N LEU A 64 2.78 -0.81 3.63
CA LEU A 64 1.49 -0.26 4.08
C LEU A 64 1.18 -0.62 5.53
N VAL A 65 1.40 -1.88 5.91
CA VAL A 65 1.22 -2.33 7.30
C VAL A 65 2.16 -1.55 8.23
N THR A 66 3.41 -1.35 7.82
CA THR A 66 4.38 -0.56 8.59
C THR A 66 3.94 0.89 8.77
N ILE A 67 3.44 1.54 7.72
CA ILE A 67 2.88 2.90 7.77
C ILE A 67 1.70 2.95 8.74
N GLY A 68 0.71 2.07 8.54
CA GLY A 68 -0.50 2.01 9.34
C GLY A 68 -0.24 1.77 10.82
N GLU A 69 0.57 0.77 11.17
CA GLU A 69 0.93 0.47 12.55
C GLU A 69 1.70 1.62 13.22
N SER A 70 2.60 2.28 12.48
CA SER A 70 3.37 3.40 13.00
C SER A 70 2.48 4.60 13.31
N ILE A 71 1.62 5.00 12.38
CA ILE A 71 0.73 6.16 12.54
C ILE A 71 -0.33 5.89 13.61
N LEU A 72 -0.97 4.71 13.61
CA LEU A 72 -1.91 4.31 14.66
C LEU A 72 -1.22 4.19 16.04
N GLY A 73 0.09 3.90 16.05
CA GLY A 73 0.95 3.91 17.23
C GLY A 73 1.38 5.30 17.72
N GLY A 74 0.99 6.37 17.02
CA GLY A 74 1.27 7.76 17.38
C GLY A 74 2.50 8.37 16.71
N ALA A 75 3.04 7.76 15.66
CA ALA A 75 4.05 8.40 14.82
C ALA A 75 3.46 9.60 14.05
N ASP A 76 4.33 10.52 13.63
CA ASP A 76 3.92 11.67 12.82
C ASP A 76 3.37 11.20 11.45
N PRO A 77 2.13 11.55 11.07
CA PRO A 77 1.53 11.08 9.83
C PRO A 77 2.27 11.53 8.58
N GLN A 78 2.79 12.76 8.54
CA GLN A 78 3.44 13.30 7.35
C GLN A 78 4.81 12.66 7.13
N GLU A 79 5.66 12.64 8.17
CA GLU A 79 6.99 12.04 8.13
C GLU A 79 6.91 10.55 7.79
N THR A 80 6.01 9.83 8.46
CA THR A 80 5.83 8.38 8.26
C THR A 80 5.32 8.07 6.86
N SER A 81 4.33 8.83 6.37
CA SER A 81 3.79 8.63 5.02
C SER A 81 4.81 8.94 3.93
N LEU A 82 5.61 10.00 4.08
CA LEU A 82 6.68 10.32 3.13
C LEU A 82 7.79 9.25 3.14
N ALA A 83 8.16 8.73 4.31
CA ALA A 83 9.15 7.66 4.41
C ALA A 83 8.65 6.37 3.74
N GLY A 84 7.39 6.00 3.98
CA GLY A 84 6.78 4.82 3.38
C GLY A 84 6.54 4.97 1.88
N ALA A 85 6.07 6.14 1.42
CA ALA A 85 5.91 6.44 -0.01
C ALA A 85 7.23 6.29 -0.77
N ARG A 86 8.36 6.79 -0.22
CA ARG A 86 9.69 6.58 -0.82
C ARG A 86 10.06 5.11 -0.98
N ARG A 87 9.66 4.26 -0.05
CA ARG A 87 9.91 2.81 -0.13
C ARG A 87 9.01 2.16 -1.17
N ILE A 88 7.74 2.55 -1.26
CA ILE A 88 6.82 2.06 -2.30
C ILE A 88 7.31 2.48 -3.70
N ILE A 89 7.77 3.73 -3.86
CA ILE A 89 8.41 4.20 -5.10
C ILE A 89 9.63 3.33 -5.44
N ALA A 90 10.52 3.08 -4.47
CA ALA A 90 11.69 2.23 -4.71
C ALA A 90 11.31 0.79 -5.10
N ILE A 91 10.24 0.23 -4.54
CA ILE A 91 9.69 -1.07 -4.94
C ILE A 91 9.17 -0.99 -6.37
N SER A 92 8.43 0.07 -6.73
CA SER A 92 7.93 0.30 -8.09
C SER A 92 9.08 0.39 -9.09
N ASP A 93 10.08 1.23 -8.83
CA ASP A 93 11.26 1.42 -9.69
C ASP A 93 12.02 0.12 -9.91
N ALA A 94 12.21 -0.68 -8.86
CA ALA A 94 12.86 -1.99 -8.96
C ALA A 94 12.09 -2.98 -9.84
N ASN A 95 10.79 -2.75 -10.06
CA ASN A 95 9.90 -3.57 -10.87
C ASN A 95 9.42 -2.83 -12.14
N GLY A 96 10.20 -1.86 -12.63
CA GLY A 96 9.94 -1.20 -13.92
C GLY A 96 8.99 0.01 -13.86
N GLY A 97 8.70 0.52 -12.65
CA GLY A 97 7.87 1.71 -12.44
C GLY A 97 6.37 1.46 -12.62
N LEU A 98 5.94 0.21 -12.74
CA LEU A 98 4.56 -0.16 -13.06
C LEU A 98 3.69 -0.43 -11.83
N LEU A 99 4.26 -0.47 -10.62
CA LEU A 99 3.52 -0.79 -9.39
C LEU A 99 2.83 0.42 -8.76
N LEU A 100 3.30 1.63 -9.08
CA LEU A 100 2.76 2.88 -8.57
C LEU A 100 2.55 3.84 -9.73
N ASP A 101 1.55 3.56 -10.56
CA ASP A 101 1.12 4.50 -11.60
C ASP A 101 0.15 5.56 -11.02
N SER A 102 -0.51 6.34 -11.88
CA SER A 102 -1.45 7.38 -11.43
C SER A 102 -2.67 6.83 -10.68
N GLU A 103 -3.21 5.68 -11.09
CA GLU A 103 -4.38 5.06 -10.45
C GLU A 103 -3.97 4.49 -9.09
N GLU A 104 -2.85 3.78 -9.04
CA GLU A 104 -2.30 3.26 -7.78
C GLU A 104 -1.88 4.35 -6.79
N LEU A 105 -1.38 5.49 -7.30
CA LEU A 105 -1.10 6.65 -6.47
C LEU A 105 -2.38 7.18 -5.83
N ASP A 106 -3.46 7.34 -6.58
CA ASP A 106 -4.72 7.83 -6.02
C ASP A 106 -5.27 6.87 -4.94
N GLU A 107 -5.17 5.55 -5.14
CA GLU A 107 -5.54 4.55 -4.13
C GLU A 107 -4.67 4.62 -2.86
N LEU A 108 -3.35 4.78 -3.01
CA LEU A 108 -2.43 5.01 -1.89
C LEU A 108 -2.81 6.30 -1.13
N LEU A 109 -3.14 7.38 -1.83
CA LEU A 109 -3.55 8.64 -1.22
C LEU A 109 -4.88 8.53 -0.47
N VAL A 110 -5.83 7.71 -0.96
CA VAL A 110 -7.08 7.42 -0.23
C VAL A 110 -6.77 6.70 1.09
N PHE A 111 -5.88 5.71 1.09
CA PHE A 111 -5.43 5.04 2.31
C PHE A 111 -4.79 6.03 3.29
N LEU A 112 -3.84 6.85 2.83
CA LEU A 112 -3.14 7.82 3.67
C LEU A 112 -4.08 8.91 4.22
N SER A 113 -5.06 9.33 3.44
CA SER A 113 -6.08 10.29 3.87
C SER A 113 -6.86 9.72 5.06
N ARG A 114 -7.47 8.53 4.88
CA ARG A 114 -8.30 7.91 5.92
C ARG A 114 -7.50 7.60 7.19
N LEU A 115 -6.26 7.16 7.02
CA LEU A 115 -5.34 6.89 8.14
C LEU A 115 -4.99 8.17 8.90
N THR A 116 -4.71 9.27 8.18
CA THR A 116 -4.39 10.57 8.78
C THR A 116 -5.60 11.16 9.52
N GLU A 117 -6.80 11.07 8.94
CA GLU A 117 -8.05 11.51 9.59
C GLU A 117 -8.31 10.75 10.90
N THR A 118 -8.07 9.44 10.90
CA THR A 118 -8.26 8.57 12.06
C THR A 118 -7.49 9.07 13.28
N VAL A 119 -6.26 9.56 13.07
CA VAL A 119 -5.40 10.05 14.16
C VAL A 119 -5.53 11.56 14.39
N GLY A 120 -6.46 12.23 13.69
CA GLY A 120 -6.73 13.67 13.83
C GLY A 120 -5.69 14.57 13.14
N GLY A 121 -4.94 14.06 12.16
CA GLY A 121 -4.02 14.85 11.34
C GLY A 121 -4.71 15.62 10.22
N GLU A 122 -3.92 16.25 9.35
CA GLU A 122 -4.40 17.01 8.18
C GLU A 122 -4.12 16.24 6.87
N PRO A 123 -5.12 15.56 6.29
CA PRO A 123 -4.93 14.70 5.11
C PRO A 123 -4.39 15.44 3.89
N ALA A 124 -4.87 16.66 3.64
CA ALA A 124 -4.43 17.45 2.50
C ALA A 124 -2.91 17.70 2.54
N VAL A 125 -2.35 17.99 3.72
CA VAL A 125 -0.91 18.21 3.90
C VAL A 125 -0.11 16.94 3.59
N VAL A 126 -0.59 15.78 4.06
CA VAL A 126 0.06 14.48 3.82
C VAL A 126 -0.04 14.10 2.35
N CYS A 127 -1.23 14.19 1.76
CA CYS A 127 -1.49 13.78 0.39
C CYS A 127 -0.78 14.67 -0.63
N ASP A 128 -0.75 15.99 -0.42
CA ASP A 128 -0.01 16.91 -1.29
C ASP A 128 1.48 16.63 -1.23
N ALA A 129 2.05 16.41 -0.04
CA ALA A 129 3.47 16.09 0.11
C ALA A 129 3.86 14.76 -0.55
N VAL A 130 3.00 13.73 -0.46
CA VAL A 130 3.25 12.45 -1.13
C VAL A 130 3.08 12.56 -2.64
N ARG A 131 2.10 13.34 -3.12
CA ARG A 131 1.92 13.60 -4.55
C ARG A 131 3.13 14.35 -5.13
N GLU A 132 3.57 15.42 -4.48
CA GLU A 132 4.77 16.16 -4.89
C GLU A 132 5.98 15.22 -5.00
N LEU A 133 6.19 14.34 -4.02
CA LEU A 133 7.28 13.37 -4.03
C LEU A 133 7.25 12.40 -5.23
N VAL A 134 6.08 12.00 -5.70
CA VAL A 134 5.94 11.04 -6.81
C VAL A 134 6.07 11.72 -8.17
N GLU A 135 5.74 13.01 -8.25
CA GLU A 135 5.84 13.82 -9.47
C GLU A 135 7.24 14.43 -9.71
N GLU A 136 8.14 14.34 -8.74
CA GLU A 136 9.56 14.78 -8.81
C GLU A 136 10.44 13.87 -9.69
#